data_AF-A0A2W4NTT9-F1
#
_entry.id   AF-A0A2W4NTT9-F1
#
_cell.length_a   1.000
_cell.length_b   1.000
_cell.length_c   1.000
_cell.angle_alpha   90.00
_cell.angle_beta   90.00
_cell.angle_gamma   90.00
#
_symmetry.space_group_name_H-M   'P 1'
#
loop_
_entity.id
_entity.type
_entity.pdbx_description
1 polymer ?
#
loop_
_entity_poly.entity_id
_entity_poly.type
_entity_poly.pdbx_seq_one_letter_code
_entity_poly.pdbx_strand_id
1 'polypeptide(L)'
;MDKVDDSDVPKVMPPAPGGPAPVIPLSGEGVARDAFANVVNNMVNPFQSALDPELGTVTRVASAVNGLLSVANMPVELLNTGLALATNFLSDMVPPRPAATLTSPHVGAFHGHAHPPSLVPPAPPVTLPSFGIVGLPGCISVLINGLPAARAGDIGFAVTCGGFAPVFEICTGSSKVFIGGGRAARVVDLTRHCMPKNPVTKLQVALTFGPAALNVGAAAEQGNAVAAAVGAAQAAWDGAAMAVKALIGKDPAVGPGYGVIASGSGNVLIGGIPLPPSEWIKGGIKDELKTGLPKLAKGLARAVRGGRRQGRLFCAACT
;
A
#
# COMPACT_ATOMS: atom_id res chain seq x y z
N MET A 1 -7.45 29.18 46.82
CA MET A 1 -6.38 29.14 45.81
C MET A 1 -5.59 27.88 46.11
N ASP A 2 -6.10 26.76 45.60
CA ASP A 2 -5.56 25.44 45.87
C ASP A 2 -4.29 25.25 45.04
N LYS A 3 -3.23 24.77 45.70
CA LYS A 3 -1.94 24.48 45.08
C LYS A 3 -2.13 23.26 44.18
N VAL A 4 -1.95 23.44 42.87
CA VAL A 4 -1.82 22.35 41.92
C VAL A 4 -0.52 21.61 42.26
N ASP A 5 -0.65 20.31 42.52
CA ASP A 5 0.47 19.40 42.76
C ASP A 5 1.22 19.17 41.45
N ASP A 6 2.56 19.26 41.45
CA ASP A 6 3.43 19.10 40.28
C ASP A 6 3.37 17.68 39.66
N SER A 7 2.58 16.78 40.24
CA SER A 7 2.32 15.43 39.74
C SER A 7 1.36 15.38 38.54
N ASP A 8 0.63 16.46 38.25
CA ASP A 8 -0.32 16.56 37.11
C ASP A 8 0.31 17.10 35.81
N VAL A 9 1.61 17.37 35.78
CA VAL A 9 2.31 17.68 34.53
C VAL A 9 2.56 16.36 33.77
N PRO A 10 1.99 16.15 32.57
CA PRO A 10 2.32 14.97 31.78
C PRO A 10 3.82 14.98 31.53
N LYS A 11 4.52 14.00 32.10
CA LYS A 11 5.94 13.76 31.82
C LYS A 11 6.10 13.69 30.32
N VAL A 12 6.75 14.72 29.76
CA VAL A 12 7.21 14.70 28.37
C VAL A 12 8.06 13.45 28.25
N MET A 13 7.55 12.48 27.48
CA MET A 13 8.29 11.26 27.19
C MET A 13 9.65 11.68 26.64
N PRO A 14 10.77 11.18 27.20
CA PRO A 14 12.08 11.50 26.65
C PRO A 14 12.05 11.16 25.15
N PRO A 15 12.67 12.00 24.29
CA PRO A 15 12.75 11.71 22.87
C PRO A 15 13.30 10.29 22.72
N ALA A 16 12.70 9.50 21.83
CA ALA A 16 13.17 8.17 21.51
C ALA A 16 14.69 8.23 21.27
N PRO A 17 15.49 7.28 21.79
CA PRO A 17 16.93 7.28 21.58
C PRO A 17 17.20 7.51 20.09
N GLY A 18 17.95 8.56 19.78
CA GLY A 18 18.19 8.97 18.41
C GLY A 18 18.72 7.77 17.63
N GLY A 19 17.99 7.35 16.60
CA GLY A 19 18.44 6.29 15.71
C GLY A 19 19.82 6.60 15.10
N PRO A 20 20.43 5.61 14.44
CA PRO A 20 21.74 5.79 13.84
C PRO A 20 21.75 7.00 12.89
N ALA A 21 22.88 7.72 12.86
CA ALA A 21 23.01 8.95 12.10
C ALA A 21 22.70 8.70 10.61
N PRO A 22 21.93 9.60 9.97
CA PRO A 22 21.54 9.44 8.56
C PRO A 22 22.77 9.42 7.66
N VAL A 23 22.79 8.48 6.70
CA VAL A 23 23.89 8.33 5.74
C VAL A 23 23.89 9.44 4.71
N ILE A 24 22.70 9.89 4.31
CA ILE A 24 22.51 11.08 3.49
C ILE A 24 21.95 12.18 4.40
N PRO A 25 22.69 13.28 4.62
CA PRO A 25 22.20 14.37 5.46
C PRO A 25 20.96 14.99 4.83
N LEU A 26 19.96 15.27 5.67
CA LEU A 26 18.78 16.03 5.28
C LEU A 26 19.17 17.50 5.31
N SER A 27 19.19 18.11 4.14
CA SER A 27 19.71 19.47 3.96
C SER A 27 18.69 20.53 4.36
N GLY A 28 17.39 20.22 4.32
CA GLY A 28 16.31 21.21 4.42
C GLY A 28 16.18 22.09 3.18
N GLU A 29 17.15 22.04 2.26
CA GLU A 29 17.28 22.92 1.08
C GLU A 29 16.58 22.34 -0.16
N GLY A 30 15.87 21.21 -0.04
CA GLY A 30 15.10 20.67 -1.14
C GLY A 30 14.23 19.48 -0.75
N VAL A 31 12.91 19.69 -0.72
CA VAL A 31 11.91 18.67 -0.33
C VAL A 31 12.05 17.37 -1.13
N ALA A 32 12.33 17.46 -2.44
CA ALA A 32 12.51 16.26 -3.27
C ALA A 32 13.79 15.49 -2.89
N ARG A 33 14.91 16.19 -2.75
CA ARG A 33 16.20 15.59 -2.34
C ARG A 33 16.06 14.94 -0.96
N ASP A 34 15.47 15.65 -0.02
CA ASP A 34 15.32 15.18 1.35
C ASP A 34 14.32 14.01 1.43
N ALA A 35 13.26 14.00 0.61
CA ALA A 35 12.35 12.87 0.49
C ALA A 35 13.06 11.60 -0.05
N PHE A 36 13.89 11.73 -1.08
CA PHE A 36 14.69 10.60 -1.58
C PHE A 36 15.79 10.18 -0.59
N ALA A 37 16.44 11.15 0.06
CA ALA A 37 17.41 10.88 1.12
C ALA A 37 16.77 10.10 2.28
N ASN A 38 15.54 10.44 2.66
CA ASN A 38 14.78 9.70 3.65
C ASN A 38 14.50 8.26 3.24
N VAL A 39 14.16 7.98 1.98
CA VAL A 39 14.01 6.59 1.48
C VAL A 39 15.33 5.82 1.64
N VAL A 40 16.45 6.42 1.26
CA VAL A 40 17.77 5.79 1.37
C VAL A 40 18.17 5.59 2.84
N ASN A 41 17.96 6.60 3.70
CA ASN A 41 18.26 6.50 5.13
C ASN A 41 17.41 5.40 5.78
N ASN A 42 16.10 5.35 5.52
CA ASN A 42 15.22 4.31 6.03
C ASN A 42 15.60 2.90 5.55
N MET A 43 16.25 2.79 4.38
CA MET A 43 16.82 1.52 3.90
C MET A 43 18.09 1.13 4.67
N VAL A 44 18.97 2.07 4.98
CA VAL A 44 20.27 1.79 5.62
C VAL A 44 20.16 1.64 7.14
N ASN A 45 19.25 2.37 7.78
CA ASN A 45 19.09 2.40 9.24
C ASN A 45 18.97 0.99 9.88
N PRO A 46 18.21 0.03 9.32
CA PRO A 46 18.14 -1.32 9.87
C PRO A 46 19.50 -2.06 9.82
N PHE A 47 20.33 -1.81 8.79
CA PHE A 47 21.66 -2.41 8.72
C PHE A 47 22.62 -1.78 9.73
N GLN A 48 22.54 -0.45 9.93
CA GLN A 48 23.30 0.21 11.00
C GLN A 48 22.90 -0.33 12.38
N SER A 49 21.60 -0.53 12.60
CA SER A 49 21.08 -1.14 13.84
C SER A 49 21.50 -2.61 13.97
N ALA A 50 21.59 -3.38 12.89
CA ALA A 50 22.06 -4.77 12.95
C ALA A 50 23.55 -4.90 13.36
N LEU A 51 24.35 -3.87 13.09
CA LEU A 51 25.77 -3.80 13.44
C LEU A 51 26.02 -3.29 14.85
N ASP A 52 25.01 -2.73 15.52
CA ASP A 52 25.13 -2.18 16.87
C ASP A 52 25.41 -3.32 17.88
N PRO A 53 26.58 -3.31 18.56
CA PRO A 53 26.92 -4.34 19.53
C PRO A 53 26.12 -4.23 20.83
N GLU A 54 25.47 -3.09 21.10
CA GLU A 54 24.66 -2.87 22.31
C GLU A 54 23.25 -3.49 22.19
N LEU A 55 22.82 -3.84 20.99
CA LEU A 55 21.53 -4.49 20.75
C LEU A 55 21.62 -6.01 20.91
N GLY A 56 20.55 -6.59 21.46
CA GLY A 56 20.43 -8.03 21.63
C GLY A 56 20.39 -8.80 20.29
N THR A 57 20.72 -10.09 20.34
CA THR A 57 20.90 -10.93 19.15
C THR A 57 19.64 -10.99 18.30
N VAL A 58 18.45 -11.08 18.91
CA VAL A 58 17.18 -11.17 18.19
C VAL A 58 16.90 -9.86 17.46
N THR A 59 17.14 -8.73 18.12
CA THR A 59 17.02 -7.38 17.56
C THR A 59 17.94 -7.18 16.37
N ARG A 60 19.19 -7.65 16.45
CA ARG A 60 20.16 -7.53 15.35
C ARG A 60 19.74 -8.36 14.13
N VAL A 61 19.26 -9.58 14.35
CA VAL A 61 18.72 -10.44 13.27
C VAL A 61 17.47 -9.81 12.65
N ALA A 62 16.52 -9.34 13.47
CA ALA A 62 15.33 -8.65 12.99
C ALA A 62 15.70 -7.41 12.16
N SER A 63 16.66 -6.61 12.64
CA SER A 63 17.16 -5.42 11.93
C SER A 63 17.81 -5.78 10.60
N ALA A 64 18.59 -6.85 10.53
CA ALA A 64 19.19 -7.32 9.28
C ALA A 64 18.13 -7.81 8.27
N VAL A 65 17.14 -8.57 8.75
CA VAL A 65 16.02 -9.03 7.91
C VAL A 65 15.19 -7.85 7.41
N ASN A 66 14.86 -6.89 8.28
CA ASN A 66 14.18 -5.66 7.88
C ASN A 66 14.99 -4.88 6.85
N GLY A 67 16.31 -4.76 7.02
CA GLY A 67 17.18 -4.11 6.04
C GLY A 67 17.09 -4.77 4.66
N LEU A 68 17.13 -6.12 4.60
CA LEU A 68 16.97 -6.86 3.34
C LEU A 68 15.60 -6.61 2.70
N LEU A 69 14.55 -6.56 3.51
CA LEU A 69 13.19 -6.26 3.04
C LEU A 69 13.06 -4.83 2.54
N SER A 70 13.66 -3.85 3.23
CA SER A 70 13.70 -2.47 2.80
C SER A 70 14.42 -2.35 1.45
N VAL A 71 15.52 -3.06 1.23
CA VAL A 71 16.19 -3.11 -0.09
C VAL A 71 15.28 -3.71 -1.15
N ALA A 72 14.60 -4.82 -0.84
CA ALA A 72 13.67 -5.44 -1.78
C ALA A 72 12.44 -4.56 -2.10
N ASN A 73 12.01 -3.75 -1.14
CA ASN A 73 10.86 -2.86 -1.27
C ASN A 73 11.24 -1.46 -1.77
N MET A 74 12.52 -1.08 -1.75
CA MET A 74 13.02 0.23 -2.14
C MET A 74 12.47 0.73 -3.49
N PRO A 75 12.36 -0.09 -4.56
CA PRO A 75 11.75 0.37 -5.81
C PRO A 75 10.28 0.81 -5.66
N VAL A 76 9.51 0.22 -4.73
CA VAL A 76 8.16 0.69 -4.37
C VAL A 76 8.23 2.05 -3.73
N GLU A 77 9.09 2.19 -2.72
CA GLU A 77 9.13 3.39 -1.90
C GLU A 77 9.62 4.58 -2.71
N LEU A 78 10.60 4.36 -3.60
CA LEU A 78 11.02 5.36 -4.58
C LEU A 78 9.92 5.72 -5.56
N LEU A 79 9.16 4.73 -6.07
CA LEU A 79 8.01 5.00 -6.95
C LEU A 79 6.93 5.79 -6.20
N ASN A 80 6.62 5.40 -4.97
CA ASN A 80 5.62 6.06 -4.14
C ASN A 80 6.03 7.49 -3.79
N THR A 81 7.30 7.69 -3.43
CA THR A 81 7.88 9.01 -3.14
C THR A 81 7.91 9.88 -4.39
N GLY A 82 8.40 9.34 -5.51
CA GLY A 82 8.44 10.03 -6.78
C GLY A 82 7.05 10.42 -7.28
N LEU A 83 6.07 9.53 -7.16
CA LEU A 83 4.69 9.80 -7.55
C LEU A 83 4.00 10.80 -6.61
N ALA A 84 4.29 10.75 -5.31
CA ALA A 84 3.82 11.74 -4.35
C ALA A 84 4.36 13.14 -4.70
N LEU A 85 5.66 13.26 -5.00
CA LEU A 85 6.29 14.51 -5.43
C LEU A 85 5.73 14.99 -6.77
N ALA A 86 5.65 14.09 -7.76
CA ALA A 86 5.18 14.41 -9.11
C ALA A 86 3.71 14.84 -9.13
N THR A 87 2.88 14.31 -8.24
CA THR A 87 1.46 14.66 -8.16
C THR A 87 1.16 15.71 -7.10
N ASN A 88 2.18 16.27 -6.44
CA ASN A 88 1.96 17.22 -5.35
C ASN A 88 1.21 18.47 -5.84
N PHE A 89 1.55 18.98 -7.03
CA PHE A 89 0.86 20.13 -7.64
C PHE A 89 -0.62 19.85 -7.93
N LEU A 90 -0.98 18.62 -8.31
CA LEU A 90 -2.37 18.19 -8.50
C LEU A 90 -3.07 17.93 -7.17
N SER A 91 -2.31 17.54 -6.15
CA SER A 91 -2.82 17.18 -4.83
C SER A 91 -3.41 18.37 -4.09
N ASP A 92 -2.96 19.58 -4.41
CA ASP A 92 -3.49 20.82 -3.83
C ASP A 92 -4.72 21.34 -4.61
N MET A 93 -4.95 20.85 -5.83
CA MET A 93 -6.15 21.12 -6.62
C MET A 93 -7.34 20.22 -6.23
N VAL A 94 -7.08 19.11 -5.53
CA VAL A 94 -8.13 18.20 -5.03
C VAL A 94 -8.34 18.45 -3.54
N PRO A 95 -9.56 18.86 -3.12
CA PRO A 95 -9.86 19.06 -1.71
C PRO A 95 -9.52 17.82 -0.90
N PRO A 96 -8.94 17.97 0.31
CA PRO A 96 -8.66 16.85 1.16
C PRO A 96 -9.98 16.19 1.59
N ARG A 97 -10.00 14.86 1.61
CA ARG A 97 -11.21 14.07 1.85
C ARG A 97 -11.15 13.39 3.22
N PRO A 98 -12.29 13.18 3.90
CA PRO A 98 -12.32 12.50 5.18
C PRO A 98 -11.64 11.12 5.12
N ALA A 99 -10.85 10.81 6.14
CA ALA A 99 -10.10 9.57 6.23
C ALA A 99 -11.04 8.37 6.41
N ALA A 100 -10.79 7.30 5.67
CA ALA A 100 -11.48 6.04 5.88
C ALA A 100 -10.83 5.29 7.05
N THR A 101 -11.65 4.61 7.82
CA THR A 101 -11.26 3.74 8.94
C THR A 101 -11.89 2.37 8.77
N LEU A 102 -11.52 1.44 9.65
CA LEU A 102 -12.35 0.29 9.95
C LEU A 102 -13.80 0.74 10.15
N THR A 103 -14.75 -0.09 9.71
CA THR A 103 -16.20 0.16 9.69
C THR A 103 -16.70 1.25 8.74
N SER A 104 -15.81 1.92 8.00
CA SER A 104 -16.24 2.89 6.98
C SER A 104 -17.12 2.21 5.92
N PRO A 105 -18.28 2.79 5.57
CA PRO A 105 -19.20 2.16 4.65
C PRO A 105 -18.66 2.23 3.22
N HIS A 106 -18.90 1.15 2.47
CA HIS A 106 -18.67 1.05 1.04
C HIS A 106 -20.02 1.02 0.32
N VAL A 107 -20.07 1.66 -0.85
CA VAL A 107 -21.19 1.61 -1.78
C VAL A 107 -20.65 1.30 -3.17
N GLY A 108 -21.14 0.23 -3.79
CA GLY A 108 -20.78 -0.17 -5.13
C GLY A 108 -21.98 -0.32 -6.05
N ALA A 109 -21.66 -0.44 -7.34
CA ALA A 109 -22.66 -0.53 -8.38
C ALA A 109 -23.56 -1.76 -8.22
N PHE A 110 -24.79 -1.61 -8.71
CA PHE A 110 -25.73 -2.71 -8.86
C PHE A 110 -25.16 -3.74 -9.83
N HIS A 111 -25.01 -4.97 -9.37
CA HIS A 111 -24.55 -6.10 -10.16
C HIS A 111 -25.21 -7.39 -9.66
N GLY A 112 -25.17 -8.44 -10.47
CA GLY A 112 -25.76 -9.73 -10.12
C GLY A 112 -24.73 -10.85 -10.08
N HIS A 113 -25.16 -12.01 -9.60
CA HIS A 113 -24.39 -13.25 -9.56
C HIS A 113 -25.14 -14.40 -10.23
N ALA A 114 -24.42 -15.43 -10.67
CA ALA A 114 -25.00 -16.60 -11.33
C ALA A 114 -25.49 -17.67 -10.33
N HIS A 115 -25.95 -17.25 -9.15
CA HIS A 115 -26.54 -18.11 -8.12
C HIS A 115 -27.54 -17.32 -7.25
N PRO A 116 -28.43 -17.98 -6.48
CA PRO A 116 -29.30 -17.29 -5.52
C PRO A 116 -28.48 -16.45 -4.51
N PRO A 117 -28.96 -15.26 -4.09
CA PRO A 117 -30.29 -14.68 -4.33
C PRO A 117 -30.45 -13.98 -5.70
N SER A 118 -29.38 -13.80 -6.47
CA SER A 118 -29.42 -13.10 -7.77
C SER A 118 -30.23 -13.84 -8.85
N LEU A 119 -30.49 -15.14 -8.68
CA LEU A 119 -31.31 -15.92 -9.62
C LEU A 119 -32.80 -16.04 -9.23
N VAL A 120 -33.23 -15.40 -8.14
CA VAL A 120 -34.63 -15.49 -7.69
C VAL A 120 -35.49 -14.49 -8.49
N PRO A 121 -36.66 -14.87 -9.05
CA PRO A 121 -37.58 -13.97 -9.75
C PRO A 121 -37.93 -12.71 -8.94
N PRO A 122 -38.23 -11.54 -9.57
CA PRO A 122 -38.97 -11.40 -10.83
C PRO A 122 -38.17 -11.04 -12.09
N ALA A 123 -36.85 -10.79 -12.03
CA ALA A 123 -36.01 -10.57 -13.22
C ALA A 123 -34.55 -11.00 -12.99
N PRO A 124 -34.19 -12.27 -13.23
CA PRO A 124 -32.82 -12.75 -13.14
C PRO A 124 -31.93 -12.17 -14.26
N PRO A 125 -30.67 -11.78 -14.00
CA PRO A 125 -30.06 -11.66 -12.68
C PRO A 125 -30.58 -10.42 -11.94
N VAL A 126 -31.11 -10.61 -10.73
CA VAL A 126 -31.49 -9.51 -9.84
C VAL A 126 -30.22 -8.78 -9.46
N THR A 127 -30.11 -7.53 -9.90
CA THR A 127 -28.98 -6.69 -9.53
C THR A 127 -29.17 -6.17 -8.12
N LEU A 128 -28.22 -6.50 -7.24
CA LEU A 128 -28.21 -6.03 -5.87
C LEU A 128 -27.12 -4.96 -5.71
N PRO A 129 -27.36 -3.95 -4.87
CA PRO A 129 -26.33 -2.99 -4.55
C PRO A 129 -25.25 -3.65 -3.67
N SER A 130 -24.01 -3.24 -3.89
CA SER A 130 -22.89 -3.62 -3.03
C SER A 130 -22.80 -2.63 -1.85
N PHE A 131 -23.39 -2.96 -0.71
CA PHE A 131 -23.25 -2.20 0.52
C PHE A 131 -22.48 -3.04 1.54
N GLY A 132 -21.50 -2.40 2.15
CA GLY A 132 -20.60 -3.09 3.06
C GLY A 132 -19.85 -2.17 3.99
N ILE A 133 -18.98 -2.77 4.79
CA ILE A 133 -18.09 -2.07 5.69
C ILE A 133 -16.65 -2.53 5.50
N VAL A 134 -15.71 -1.60 5.65
CA VAL A 134 -14.28 -1.93 5.75
C VAL A 134 -14.08 -2.79 7.00
N GLY A 135 -13.45 -3.95 6.85
CA GLY A 135 -13.43 -4.98 7.89
C GLY A 135 -12.03 -5.45 8.29
N LEU A 136 -11.06 -5.45 7.39
CA LEU A 136 -9.70 -5.93 7.64
C LEU A 136 -8.70 -5.31 6.64
N PRO A 137 -7.38 -5.31 6.89
CA PRO A 137 -6.79 -5.32 8.20
C PRO A 137 -6.76 -3.93 8.85
N GLY A 138 -6.81 -2.83 8.09
CA GLY A 138 -6.56 -1.50 8.68
C GLY A 138 -5.17 -1.40 9.33
N CYS A 139 -4.86 -0.23 9.86
CA CYS A 139 -3.60 0.05 10.54
C CYS A 139 -3.82 0.16 12.05
N ILE A 140 -3.34 -0.81 12.81
CA ILE A 140 -3.51 -0.87 14.28
C ILE A 140 -2.62 0.15 14.99
N SER A 141 -1.50 0.55 14.37
CA SER A 141 -0.61 1.59 14.92
C SER A 141 -1.14 3.01 14.72
N VAL A 142 -2.09 3.23 13.81
CA VAL A 142 -2.68 4.55 13.53
C VAL A 142 -4.19 4.47 13.69
N LEU A 143 -4.68 4.96 14.83
CA LEU A 143 -6.10 5.00 15.14
C LEU A 143 -6.67 6.39 14.82
N ILE A 144 -7.72 6.45 14.01
CA ILE A 144 -8.49 7.66 13.74
C ILE A 144 -9.81 7.51 14.47
N ASN A 145 -10.07 8.40 15.44
CA ASN A 145 -11.21 8.30 16.37
C ASN A 145 -11.29 6.93 17.07
N GLY A 146 -10.14 6.34 17.43
CA GLY A 146 -10.07 5.04 18.08
C GLY A 146 -10.25 3.82 17.17
N LEU A 147 -10.48 4.03 15.86
CA LEU A 147 -10.61 2.95 14.88
C LEU A 147 -9.35 2.85 14.01
N PRO A 148 -8.88 1.63 13.66
CA PRO A 148 -7.76 1.45 12.75
C PRO A 148 -7.97 2.21 11.43
N ALA A 149 -6.97 2.98 11.01
CA ALA A 149 -7.02 3.72 9.75
C ALA A 149 -6.98 2.78 8.55
N ALA A 150 -7.81 3.02 7.54
CA ALA A 150 -7.88 2.19 6.34
C ALA A 150 -6.86 2.64 5.29
N ARG A 151 -6.39 1.69 4.48
CA ARG A 151 -5.37 1.85 3.44
C ARG A 151 -5.81 1.19 2.13
N ALA A 152 -5.23 1.63 1.02
CA ALA A 152 -5.34 0.91 -0.23
C ALA A 152 -4.79 -0.52 -0.06
N GLY A 153 -5.54 -1.51 -0.54
CA GLY A 153 -5.25 -2.93 -0.36
C GLY A 153 -5.98 -3.57 0.82
N ASP A 154 -6.52 -2.79 1.75
CA ASP A 154 -7.42 -3.28 2.79
C ASP A 154 -8.74 -3.79 2.16
N ILE A 155 -9.43 -4.64 2.90
CA ILE A 155 -10.64 -5.35 2.48
C ILE A 155 -11.84 -5.05 3.38
N GLY A 156 -13.02 -5.32 2.85
CA GLY A 156 -14.26 -5.27 3.61
C GLY A 156 -15.29 -6.26 3.08
N PHE A 157 -16.45 -6.24 3.71
CA PHE A 157 -17.54 -7.18 3.44
C PHE A 157 -18.77 -6.44 2.93
N ALA A 158 -19.14 -6.70 1.67
CA ALA A 158 -20.31 -6.19 0.97
C ALA A 158 -21.50 -7.15 1.08
N VAL A 159 -21.97 -7.40 2.30
CA VAL A 159 -22.95 -8.47 2.59
C VAL A 159 -24.23 -8.39 1.76
N THR A 160 -24.62 -7.20 1.30
CA THR A 160 -25.85 -7.02 0.52
C THR A 160 -25.72 -7.47 -0.94
N CYS A 161 -24.50 -7.72 -1.46
CA CYS A 161 -24.33 -8.21 -2.83
C CYS A 161 -24.84 -9.65 -3.00
N GLY A 162 -25.03 -10.39 -1.91
CA GLY A 162 -25.54 -11.77 -1.94
C GLY A 162 -24.56 -12.78 -2.54
N GLY A 163 -23.31 -12.38 -2.78
CA GLY A 163 -22.25 -13.27 -3.24
C GLY A 163 -21.80 -14.27 -2.17
N PHE A 164 -21.26 -15.42 -2.58
CA PHE A 164 -20.71 -16.43 -1.65
C PHE A 164 -19.50 -15.93 -0.86
N ALA A 165 -18.75 -15.02 -1.45
CA ALA A 165 -17.62 -14.35 -0.82
C ALA A 165 -17.72 -12.85 -1.10
N PRO A 166 -18.55 -12.12 -0.34
CA PRO A 166 -18.86 -10.72 -0.58
C PRO A 166 -17.71 -9.81 -0.13
N VAL A 167 -16.49 -10.08 -0.59
CA VAL A 167 -15.29 -9.36 -0.19
C VAL A 167 -15.00 -8.27 -1.22
N PHE A 168 -14.85 -7.03 -0.73
CA PHE A 168 -14.32 -5.94 -1.53
C PHE A 168 -12.91 -5.56 -1.07
N GLU A 169 -12.13 -4.97 -1.97
CA GLU A 169 -10.80 -4.41 -1.71
C GLU A 169 -10.81 -2.92 -2.03
N ILE A 170 -10.15 -2.12 -1.20
CA ILE A 170 -9.89 -0.71 -1.48
C ILE A 170 -8.78 -0.60 -2.54
N CYS A 171 -9.16 -0.13 -3.73
CA CYS A 171 -8.29 -0.06 -4.90
C CYS A 171 -7.40 1.17 -4.94
N THR A 172 -7.80 2.27 -4.32
CA THR A 172 -7.04 3.53 -4.38
C THR A 172 -6.88 4.14 -3.01
N GLY A 173 -5.86 4.95 -2.85
CA GLY A 173 -5.66 5.77 -1.67
C GLY A 173 -5.07 7.13 -2.04
N SER A 174 -4.58 7.84 -1.05
CA SER A 174 -3.87 9.11 -1.24
C SER A 174 -2.61 8.95 -2.09
N SER A 175 -2.33 9.98 -2.90
CA SER A 175 -1.08 10.10 -3.62
C SER A 175 0.11 10.49 -2.75
N LYS A 176 -0.13 11.20 -1.64
CA LYS A 176 0.91 11.79 -0.79
C LYS A 176 0.92 11.34 0.68
N VAL A 177 -0.21 10.85 1.21
CA VAL A 177 -0.30 10.40 2.60
C VAL A 177 -0.24 8.88 2.67
N PHE A 178 0.71 8.38 3.45
CA PHE A 178 0.89 6.95 3.70
C PHE A 178 0.66 6.66 5.17
N ILE A 179 -0.09 5.60 5.46
CA ILE A 179 -0.38 5.10 6.79
C ILE A 179 0.07 3.64 6.84
N GLY A 180 0.86 3.25 7.84
CA GLY A 180 1.34 1.87 8.00
C GLY A 180 1.96 1.29 6.71
N GLY A 181 2.72 2.09 5.97
CA GLY A 181 3.36 1.71 4.70
C GLY A 181 2.46 1.68 3.45
N GLY A 182 1.14 1.81 3.60
CA GLY A 182 0.17 1.82 2.49
C GLY A 182 -0.40 3.21 2.20
N ARG A 183 -0.96 3.41 1.01
CA ARG A 183 -1.66 4.67 0.66
C ARG A 183 -2.89 4.82 1.53
N ALA A 184 -3.05 5.93 2.23
CA ALA A 184 -4.17 6.13 3.13
C ALA A 184 -5.51 6.22 2.37
N ALA A 185 -6.53 5.48 2.79
CA ALA A 185 -7.84 5.44 2.15
C ALA A 185 -8.77 6.56 2.65
N ARG A 186 -9.71 6.99 1.81
CA ARG A 186 -10.58 8.15 2.02
C ARG A 186 -11.97 7.93 1.44
N VAL A 187 -12.92 8.76 1.84
CA VAL A 187 -14.22 8.89 1.15
C VAL A 187 -13.98 9.07 -0.35
N VAL A 188 -14.77 8.40 -1.20
CA VAL A 188 -14.66 8.31 -2.67
C VAL A 188 -13.41 7.64 -3.24
N ASP A 189 -12.58 7.00 -2.41
CA ASP A 189 -11.57 6.08 -2.96
C ASP A 189 -12.25 4.83 -3.52
N LEU A 190 -11.77 4.40 -4.69
CA LEU A 190 -12.32 3.28 -5.44
C LEU A 190 -12.14 1.98 -4.67
N THR A 191 -13.13 1.12 -4.80
CA THR A 191 -13.13 -0.24 -4.28
C THR A 191 -13.51 -1.21 -5.39
N ARG A 192 -13.06 -2.46 -5.30
CA ARG A 192 -13.43 -3.54 -6.21
C ARG A 192 -13.97 -4.72 -5.44
N HIS A 193 -14.98 -5.37 -5.99
CA HIS A 193 -15.59 -6.59 -5.48
C HIS A 193 -15.86 -7.54 -6.63
N CYS A 194 -15.90 -8.84 -6.34
CA CYS A 194 -16.38 -9.87 -7.26
C CYS A 194 -15.69 -9.91 -8.66
N MET A 195 -14.50 -9.32 -8.79
CA MET A 195 -13.68 -9.31 -10.02
C MET A 195 -12.45 -10.22 -9.91
N PRO A 196 -11.93 -10.73 -11.05
CA PRO A 196 -10.77 -11.62 -11.05
C PRO A 196 -9.56 -11.01 -10.34
N LYS A 197 -8.86 -11.87 -9.60
CA LYS A 197 -7.83 -11.51 -8.62
C LYS A 197 -6.48 -11.10 -9.21
N ASN A 198 -5.73 -10.35 -8.40
CA ASN A 198 -4.27 -10.50 -8.34
C ASN A 198 -3.94 -11.74 -7.47
N PRO A 199 -3.12 -12.70 -7.94
CA PRO A 199 -2.82 -13.91 -7.18
C PRO A 199 -2.06 -13.59 -5.89
N VAL A 200 -2.51 -14.16 -4.76
CA VAL A 200 -1.73 -14.21 -3.52
C VAL A 200 -0.57 -15.19 -3.73
N THR A 201 0.66 -14.70 -3.69
CA THR A 201 1.84 -15.56 -3.90
C THR A 201 2.36 -16.13 -2.58
N LYS A 202 3.03 -17.30 -2.62
CA LYS A 202 3.70 -17.88 -1.44
C LYS A 202 4.72 -16.93 -0.82
N LEU A 203 5.40 -16.13 -1.66
CA LEU A 203 6.31 -15.09 -1.23
C LEU A 203 5.57 -14.02 -0.41
N GLN A 204 4.38 -13.61 -0.85
CA GLN A 204 3.59 -12.62 -0.13
C GLN A 204 3.15 -13.12 1.25
N VAL A 205 2.78 -14.40 1.37
CA VAL A 205 2.48 -15.03 2.66
C VAL A 205 3.72 -15.07 3.57
N ALA A 206 4.88 -15.48 3.05
CA ALA A 206 6.12 -15.53 3.82
C ALA A 206 6.55 -14.14 4.33
N LEU A 207 6.35 -13.11 3.51
CA LEU A 207 6.66 -11.71 3.85
C LEU A 207 5.71 -11.11 4.88
N THR A 208 4.47 -11.61 5.01
CA THR A 208 3.53 -11.15 6.04
C THR A 208 3.91 -11.66 7.43
N PHE A 209 4.29 -12.93 7.57
CA PHE A 209 4.48 -13.55 8.89
C PHE A 209 5.94 -13.58 9.37
N GLY A 210 6.90 -13.85 8.49
CA GLY A 210 8.30 -14.02 8.89
C GLY A 210 8.93 -12.78 9.53
N PRO A 211 8.91 -11.62 8.84
CA PRO A 211 9.46 -10.37 9.36
C PRO A 211 8.72 -9.88 10.60
N ALA A 212 7.40 -10.08 10.65
CA ALA A 212 6.61 -9.65 11.79
C ALA A 212 6.93 -10.44 13.06
N ALA A 213 7.12 -11.75 12.99
CA ALA A 213 7.54 -12.55 14.14
C ALA A 213 8.91 -12.11 14.70
N LEU A 214 9.85 -11.78 13.82
CA LEU A 214 11.17 -11.25 14.21
C LEU A 214 11.05 -9.88 14.89
N ASN A 215 10.19 -9.00 14.38
CA ASN A 215 9.97 -7.67 14.95
C ASN A 215 9.26 -7.72 16.30
N VAL A 216 8.33 -8.67 16.49
CA VAL A 216 7.72 -8.95 17.79
C VAL A 216 8.77 -9.42 18.79
N GLY A 217 9.65 -10.34 18.38
CA GLY A 217 10.77 -10.81 19.22
C GLY A 217 11.75 -9.69 19.60
N ALA A 218 12.11 -8.84 18.64
CA ALA A 218 12.99 -7.69 18.88
C ALA A 218 12.36 -6.67 19.85
N ALA A 219 11.07 -6.35 19.66
CA ALA A 219 10.35 -5.46 20.57
C ALA A 219 10.24 -6.03 21.99
N ALA A 220 10.05 -7.35 22.12
CA ALA A 220 10.04 -8.02 23.42
C ALA A 220 11.43 -8.00 24.10
N GLU A 221 12.50 -8.21 23.35
CA GLU A 221 13.89 -8.14 23.84
C GLU A 221 14.25 -6.72 24.33
N GLN A 222 13.73 -5.68 23.67
CA GLN A 222 13.88 -4.28 24.07
C GLN A 222 12.95 -3.86 25.23
N GLY A 223 12.18 -4.78 25.80
CA GLY A 223 11.23 -4.50 26.88
C GLY A 223 10.01 -3.68 26.44
N ASN A 224 9.80 -3.49 25.14
CA ASN A 224 8.67 -2.74 24.59
C ASN A 224 7.47 -3.65 24.33
N ALA A 225 6.79 -4.03 25.42
CA ALA A 225 5.64 -4.94 25.38
C ALA A 225 4.49 -4.44 24.50
N VAL A 226 4.29 -3.11 24.43
CA VAL A 226 3.24 -2.51 23.59
C VAL A 226 3.58 -2.67 22.11
N ALA A 227 4.82 -2.39 21.70
CA ALA A 227 5.23 -2.57 20.31
C ALA A 227 5.20 -4.05 19.89
N ALA A 228 5.58 -4.97 20.78
CA ALA A 228 5.48 -6.40 20.54
C ALA A 228 4.01 -6.82 20.34
N ALA A 229 3.10 -6.35 21.20
CA ALA A 229 1.67 -6.65 21.10
C ALA A 229 1.03 -6.09 19.82
N VAL A 230 1.30 -4.82 19.49
CA VAL A 230 0.78 -4.19 18.27
C VAL A 230 1.35 -4.86 17.02
N GLY A 231 2.63 -5.20 16.99
CA GLY A 231 3.27 -5.91 15.89
C GLY A 231 2.67 -7.29 15.66
N ALA A 232 2.44 -8.05 16.73
CA ALA A 232 1.83 -9.38 16.66
C ALA A 232 0.37 -9.29 16.17
N ALA A 233 -0.39 -8.33 16.70
CA ALA A 233 -1.78 -8.11 16.31
C ALA A 233 -1.89 -7.73 14.83
N GLN A 234 -1.04 -6.81 14.35
CA GLN A 234 -1.05 -6.40 12.95
C GLN A 234 -0.69 -7.57 12.02
N ALA A 235 0.31 -8.38 12.38
CA ALA A 235 0.71 -9.54 11.58
C ALA A 235 -0.41 -10.58 11.44
N ALA A 236 -1.11 -10.86 12.54
CA ALA A 236 -2.24 -11.78 12.55
C ALA A 236 -3.40 -11.24 11.69
N TRP A 237 -3.68 -9.94 11.81
CA TRP A 237 -4.72 -9.26 11.02
C TRP A 237 -4.41 -9.21 9.54
N ASP A 238 -3.18 -8.87 9.16
CA ASP A 238 -2.72 -8.89 7.76
C ASP A 238 -2.78 -10.31 7.18
N GLY A 239 -2.41 -11.32 7.97
CA GLY A 239 -2.52 -12.73 7.63
C GLY A 239 -3.95 -13.18 7.34
N ALA A 240 -4.88 -12.84 8.23
CA ALA A 240 -6.31 -13.10 8.04
C ALA A 240 -6.86 -12.37 6.80
N ALA A 241 -6.48 -11.10 6.62
CA ALA A 241 -6.87 -10.32 5.46
C ALA A 241 -6.39 -10.98 4.15
N MET A 242 -5.16 -11.50 4.09
CA MET A 242 -4.64 -12.19 2.92
C MET A 242 -5.43 -13.47 2.58
N ALA A 243 -5.83 -14.24 3.60
CA ALA A 243 -6.67 -15.42 3.42
C ALA A 243 -8.08 -15.06 2.91
N VAL A 244 -8.69 -14.01 3.46
CA VAL A 244 -10.02 -13.54 3.03
C VAL A 244 -9.95 -12.90 1.64
N LYS A 245 -8.89 -12.15 1.33
CA LYS A 245 -8.61 -11.59 0.01
C LYS A 245 -8.45 -12.70 -1.04
N ALA A 246 -8.00 -13.89 -0.64
CA ALA A 246 -7.99 -15.09 -1.46
C ALA A 246 -9.41 -15.60 -1.86
N LEU A 247 -10.49 -14.98 -1.40
CA LEU A 247 -11.87 -15.26 -1.81
C LEU A 247 -12.43 -14.28 -2.86
N ILE A 248 -11.88 -13.07 -3.02
CA ILE A 248 -12.36 -12.07 -4.00
C ILE A 248 -12.46 -12.67 -5.42
N GLY A 249 -13.62 -12.59 -6.06
CA GLY A 249 -13.79 -13.10 -7.44
C GLY A 249 -13.79 -14.64 -7.57
N LYS A 250 -13.86 -15.40 -6.47
CA LYS A 250 -14.28 -16.82 -6.52
C LYS A 250 -15.75 -16.97 -6.88
N ASP A 251 -16.50 -15.91 -6.66
CA ASP A 251 -17.85 -15.74 -7.08
C ASP A 251 -17.92 -14.53 -8.04
N PRO A 252 -17.88 -14.78 -9.37
CA PRO A 252 -17.79 -13.73 -10.36
C PRO A 252 -19.13 -13.02 -10.57
N ALA A 253 -19.08 -11.69 -10.55
CA ALA A 253 -20.23 -10.84 -10.82
C ALA A 253 -20.54 -10.72 -12.32
N VAL A 254 -21.82 -10.54 -12.63
CA VAL A 254 -22.35 -10.04 -13.91
C VAL A 254 -22.62 -8.54 -13.75
N GLY A 255 -21.74 -7.71 -14.32
CA GLY A 255 -21.81 -6.24 -14.23
C GLY A 255 -20.53 -5.62 -13.65
N PRO A 256 -20.51 -4.28 -13.43
CA PRO A 256 -19.34 -3.58 -12.92
C PRO A 256 -19.11 -3.88 -11.44
N GLY A 257 -18.02 -4.58 -11.11
CA GLY A 257 -17.61 -4.90 -9.74
C GLY A 257 -16.90 -3.75 -9.01
N TYR A 258 -17.28 -2.50 -9.25
CA TYR A 258 -16.63 -1.32 -8.69
C TYR A 258 -17.55 -0.53 -7.76
N GLY A 259 -16.94 0.17 -6.83
CA GLY A 259 -17.63 1.09 -5.94
C GLY A 259 -16.68 2.09 -5.30
N VAL A 260 -17.12 2.70 -4.21
CA VAL A 260 -16.38 3.70 -3.46
C VAL A 260 -16.58 3.54 -1.96
N ILE A 261 -15.63 4.05 -1.18
CA ILE A 261 -15.88 4.35 0.24
C ILE A 261 -16.87 5.52 0.33
N ALA A 262 -17.99 5.32 1.00
CA ALA A 262 -19.08 6.29 1.04
C ALA A 262 -19.01 7.26 2.21
N SER A 263 -18.33 6.92 3.30
CA SER A 263 -18.15 7.79 4.46
C SER A 263 -16.83 7.52 5.16
N GLY A 264 -16.39 8.48 5.98
CA GLY A 264 -15.14 8.47 6.71
C GLY A 264 -15.16 9.49 7.85
N SER A 265 -14.07 9.56 8.61
CA SER A 265 -13.91 10.49 9.71
C SER A 265 -13.59 11.90 9.23
N GLY A 266 -14.46 12.87 9.53
CA GLY A 266 -14.23 14.28 9.23
C GLY A 266 -13.12 14.95 10.06
N ASN A 267 -12.67 14.30 11.14
CA ASN A 267 -11.62 14.84 12.03
C ASN A 267 -10.22 14.78 11.39
N VAL A 268 -10.03 13.91 10.41
CA VAL A 268 -8.75 13.76 9.69
C VAL A 268 -9.03 13.86 8.19
N LEU A 269 -8.55 14.96 7.59
CA LEU A 269 -8.69 15.18 6.16
C LEU A 269 -7.39 14.82 5.45
N ILE A 270 -7.48 13.92 4.48
CA ILE A 270 -6.32 13.38 3.77
C ILE A 270 -6.32 13.93 2.33
N GLY A 271 -5.28 14.68 1.99
CA GLY A 271 -5.08 15.27 0.66
C GLY A 271 -4.54 14.28 -0.39
N GLY A 272 -4.46 14.71 -1.64
CA GLY A 272 -3.88 13.92 -2.74
C GLY A 272 -4.89 13.38 -3.74
N ILE A 273 -4.42 13.01 -4.93
CA ILE A 273 -5.27 12.37 -5.94
C ILE A 273 -5.41 10.86 -5.64
N PRO A 274 -6.54 10.21 -6.01
CA PRO A 274 -6.69 8.77 -5.83
C PRO A 274 -5.69 8.03 -6.72
N LEU A 275 -4.83 7.20 -6.12
CA LEU A 275 -3.87 6.37 -6.83
C LEU A 275 -3.94 4.91 -6.39
N PRO A 276 -3.74 3.97 -7.32
CA PRO A 276 -3.69 2.56 -6.98
C PRO A 276 -2.47 2.25 -6.08
N PRO A 277 -2.54 1.15 -5.31
CA PRO A 277 -1.41 0.67 -4.54
C PRO A 277 -0.26 0.34 -5.49
N SER A 278 0.95 0.66 -5.05
CA SER A 278 2.19 0.49 -5.81
C SER A 278 2.44 -0.92 -6.31
N GLU A 279 1.88 -1.91 -5.64
CA GLU A 279 1.95 -3.33 -5.97
C GLU A 279 1.23 -3.61 -7.29
N TRP A 280 0.14 -2.91 -7.57
CA TRP A 280 -0.57 -3.02 -8.84
C TRP A 280 0.21 -2.32 -9.95
N ILE A 281 0.81 -1.17 -9.62
CA ILE A 281 1.67 -0.44 -10.54
C ILE A 281 2.90 -1.29 -10.89
N LYS A 282 3.49 -2.01 -9.92
CA LYS A 282 4.59 -2.97 -10.16
C LYS A 282 4.18 -4.14 -11.04
N GLY A 283 2.95 -4.66 -10.90
CA GLY A 283 2.41 -5.70 -11.77
C GLY A 283 2.27 -5.20 -13.22
N GLY A 284 1.65 -4.03 -13.39
CA GLY A 284 1.50 -3.38 -14.70
C GLY A 284 2.85 -2.99 -15.33
N ILE A 285 3.76 -2.38 -14.57
CA ILE A 285 5.11 -2.03 -15.02
C ILE A 285 5.94 -3.29 -15.31
N LYS A 286 5.81 -4.39 -14.56
CA LYS A 286 6.51 -5.63 -14.92
C LYS A 286 6.06 -6.16 -16.26
N ASP A 287 4.76 -6.12 -16.55
CA ASP A 287 4.22 -6.60 -17.82
C ASP A 287 4.50 -5.62 -18.97
N GLU A 288 4.50 -4.30 -18.72
CA GLU A 288 4.98 -3.28 -19.66
C GLU A 288 6.49 -3.31 -19.86
N LEU A 289 7.31 -3.63 -18.86
CA LEU A 289 8.76 -3.75 -18.99
C LEU A 289 9.11 -5.06 -19.71
N LYS A 290 8.40 -6.17 -19.41
CA LYS A 290 8.53 -7.44 -20.11
C LYS A 290 8.11 -7.36 -21.58
N THR A 291 7.13 -6.52 -21.92
CA THR A 291 6.68 -6.35 -23.31
C THR A 291 7.39 -5.20 -24.02
N GLY A 292 7.76 -4.14 -23.29
CA GLY A 292 8.38 -2.91 -23.76
C GLY A 292 9.88 -3.04 -23.96
N LEU A 293 10.60 -3.72 -23.06
CA LEU A 293 12.04 -3.94 -23.20
C LEU A 293 12.41 -4.77 -24.45
N PRO A 294 11.72 -5.88 -24.80
CA PRO A 294 11.98 -6.58 -26.06
C PRO A 294 11.48 -5.82 -27.29
N LYS A 295 10.46 -4.96 -27.19
CA LYS A 295 10.05 -4.06 -28.29
C LYS A 295 11.10 -2.97 -28.54
N LEU A 296 11.64 -2.38 -27.47
CA LEU A 296 12.74 -1.43 -27.52
C LEU A 296 14.02 -2.11 -28.06
N ALA A 297 14.35 -3.31 -27.58
CA ALA A 297 15.48 -4.09 -28.08
C ALA A 297 15.30 -4.52 -29.55
N LYS A 298 14.09 -4.88 -29.99
CA LYS A 298 13.79 -5.13 -31.42
C LYS A 298 13.87 -3.85 -32.25
N GLY A 299 13.42 -2.72 -31.73
CA GLY A 299 13.54 -1.41 -32.37
C GLY A 299 15.01 -1.01 -32.55
N LEU A 300 15.81 -1.16 -31.50
CA LEU A 300 17.25 -0.92 -31.51
C LEU A 300 17.97 -1.89 -32.44
N ALA A 301 17.65 -3.19 -32.40
CA ALA A 301 18.25 -4.19 -33.26
C ALA A 301 17.86 -4.03 -34.75
N ARG A 302 16.68 -3.46 -35.04
CA ARG A 302 16.27 -3.07 -36.41
C ARG A 302 16.97 -1.79 -36.87
N ALA A 303 17.17 -0.81 -36.00
CA ALA A 303 17.96 0.37 -36.31
C ALA A 303 19.43 0.00 -36.59
N VAL A 304 20.00 -0.89 -35.79
CA VAL A 304 21.37 -1.41 -35.97
C VAL A 304 21.50 -2.29 -37.22
N ARG A 305 20.47 -3.08 -37.59
CA ARG A 305 20.47 -3.86 -38.85
C ARG A 305 20.14 -3.02 -40.09
N GLY A 306 19.34 -1.96 -39.95
CA GLY A 306 18.95 -1.06 -41.04
C GLY A 306 20.08 -0.12 -41.48
N GLY A 307 21.02 0.20 -40.58
CA GLY A 307 22.16 1.08 -40.86
C GLY A 307 23.25 0.50 -41.77
N ARG A 308 23.12 -0.74 -42.29
CA ARG A 308 24.14 -1.38 -43.16
C ARG A 308 23.74 -1.54 -44.64
N ARG A 309 22.68 -0.88 -45.12
CA ARG A 309 22.26 -0.94 -46.54
C ARG A 309 22.09 0.42 -47.24
N GLN A 310 22.85 1.43 -46.84
CA GLN A 310 23.05 2.64 -47.67
C GLN A 310 24.53 2.77 -48.01
N GLY A 311 25.00 1.90 -48.91
CA GLY A 311 26.34 1.90 -49.47
C GLY A 311 26.37 1.60 -50.97
N ARG A 312 25.25 1.80 -51.68
CA ARG A 312 25.18 1.83 -53.15
C ARG A 312 24.11 2.83 -53.57
N LEU A 313 24.45 4.12 -53.50
CA LEU A 313 23.82 5.10 -54.37
C LEU A 313 24.65 5.15 -55.65
N PHE A 314 23.98 4.75 -56.71
CA PHE A 314 24.38 4.79 -58.10
C PHE A 314 25.20 6.04 -58.45
N CYS A 315 26.39 5.82 -58.99
CA CYS A 315 27.07 6.79 -59.84
C CYS A 315 26.28 6.84 -61.16
N ALA A 316 25.38 7.82 -61.30
CA ALA A 316 24.73 8.17 -62.56
C ALA A 316 25.45 9.38 -63.15
N ALA A 317 26.71 9.18 -63.56
CA ALA A 317 27.47 10.13 -64.36
C ALA A 317 28.67 9.39 -64.98
N CYS A 318 28.42 8.67 -66.07
CA CYS A 318 29.36 8.41 -67.16
C CYS A 318 28.52 8.00 -68.38
N THR A 319 28.79 8.69 -69.49
CA THR A 319 28.24 8.60 -70.85
C THR A 319 28.03 7.19 -71.39
#